data_AF-A0A8J7X6H4-F1
#
_entry.id   AF-A0A8J7X6H4-F1
#
_cell.length_a   1.000
_cell.length_b   1.000
_cell.length_c   1.000
_cell.angle_alpha   90.00
_cell.angle_beta   90.00
_cell.angle_gamma   90.00
#
_symmetry.space_group_name_H-M   'P 1'
#
loop_
_entity.id
_entity.type
_entity.pdbx_description
1 polymer ?
#
loop_
_entity_poly.entity_id
_entity_poly.type
_entity_poly.pdbx_seq_one_letter_code
_entity_poly.pdbx_strand_id
1 'polypeptide(L)'
;QYYNHLSLKDYVKNIKAGRLPIYVGKQLPPEEQKRRHIIFSLKIRDGIDKKQYRSQFKKEFTDEFHKKLKHLHELGLIEETNSRVRLTEKGLLFPDEIAKQFYSDEVSRKLCLGCP
;
A
#
# COMPACT_ATOMS: atom_id res chain seq x y z
N GLN A 1 8.68 -7.32 -6.94
CA GLN A 1 9.03 -5.90 -7.16
C GLN A 1 10.39 -5.85 -7.83
N TYR A 2 10.56 -4.95 -8.78
CA TYR A 2 11.85 -4.73 -9.45
C TYR A 2 12.25 -3.27 -9.26
N TYR A 3 13.53 -3.04 -9.05
CA TYR A 3 14.12 -1.72 -8.92
C TYR A 3 15.10 -1.54 -10.06
N ASN A 4 15.00 -0.41 -10.74
CA ASN A 4 15.91 -0.09 -11.82
C ASN A 4 17.26 0.41 -11.27
N HIS A 5 18.28 0.43 -12.12
CA HIS A 5 19.55 1.08 -11.80
C HIS A 5 19.31 2.54 -11.36
N LEU A 6 19.85 2.88 -10.18
CA LEU A 6 19.79 4.24 -9.62
C LEU A 6 20.67 5.23 -10.40
N SER A 7 21.74 4.72 -11.02
CA SER A 7 22.63 5.46 -11.91
C SER A 7 21.98 5.66 -13.27
N LEU A 8 21.78 6.92 -13.67
CA LEU A 8 21.26 7.26 -15.00
C LEU A 8 22.15 6.69 -16.12
N LYS A 9 23.47 6.67 -15.90
CA LYS A 9 24.45 6.11 -16.84
C LYS A 9 24.18 4.63 -17.11
N ASP A 10 23.98 3.84 -16.07
CA ASP A 10 23.75 2.39 -16.19
C ASP A 10 22.33 2.09 -16.70
N TYR A 11 21.35 2.89 -16.31
CA TYR A 11 20.00 2.83 -16.85
C TYR A 11 20.01 3.00 -18.36
N VAL A 12 20.58 4.11 -18.86
CA VAL A 12 20.63 4.43 -20.30
C VAL A 12 21.45 3.41 -21.08
N LYS A 13 22.58 2.94 -20.52
CA LYS A 13 23.41 1.89 -21.14
C LYS A 13 22.62 0.60 -21.39
N ASN A 14 21.81 0.16 -20.42
CA ASN A 14 21.00 -1.04 -20.57
C ASN A 14 19.89 -0.87 -21.61
N ILE A 15 19.17 0.26 -21.58
CA ILE A 15 18.14 0.57 -22.57
C ILE A 15 18.70 0.59 -24.00
N LYS A 16 19.84 1.29 -24.21
CA LYS A 16 20.50 1.34 -25.53
C LYS A 16 20.98 -0.03 -26.02
N ALA A 17 21.23 -0.96 -25.10
CA ALA A 17 21.60 -2.34 -25.40
C ALA A 17 20.40 -3.29 -25.50
N GLY A 18 19.15 -2.78 -25.51
CA GLY A 18 17.94 -3.60 -25.59
C GLY A 18 17.64 -4.44 -24.34
N ARG A 19 18.24 -4.10 -23.19
CA ARG A 19 18.06 -4.82 -21.93
C ARG A 19 17.20 -4.02 -20.95
N LEU A 20 16.41 -4.72 -20.13
CA LEU A 20 15.70 -4.09 -19.03
C LEU A 20 16.70 -3.54 -18.01
N PRO A 21 16.56 -2.28 -17.55
CA PRO A 21 17.53 -1.64 -16.66
C PRO A 21 17.30 -2.04 -15.19
N ILE A 22 16.97 -3.31 -14.93
CA ILE A 22 16.68 -3.84 -13.59
C ILE A 22 17.99 -4.04 -12.83
N TYR A 23 18.09 -3.39 -11.66
CA TYR A 23 19.18 -3.58 -10.71
C TYR A 23 18.90 -4.74 -9.75
N VAL A 24 17.71 -4.79 -9.16
CA VAL A 24 17.35 -5.86 -8.22
C VAL A 24 15.87 -6.22 -8.30
N GLY A 25 15.58 -7.52 -8.23
CA GLY A 25 14.24 -8.07 -8.02
C GLY A 25 14.08 -8.58 -6.59
N LYS A 26 12.93 -8.29 -5.97
CA LYS A 26 12.53 -8.84 -4.66
C LYS A 26 11.13 -9.41 -4.75
N GLN A 27 10.96 -10.67 -4.37
CA GLN A 27 9.64 -11.25 -4.17
C GLN A 27 9.08 -10.78 -2.84
N LEU A 28 7.88 -10.20 -2.86
CA LEU A 28 7.21 -9.81 -1.62
C LEU A 28 6.48 -11.02 -1.04
N PRO A 29 6.59 -11.28 0.28
CA PRO A 29 5.72 -12.24 0.94
C PRO A 29 4.23 -11.92 0.70
N PRO A 30 3.34 -12.93 0.68
CA PRO A 30 1.91 -12.71 0.42
C PRO A 30 1.28 -11.64 1.32
N GLU A 31 1.64 -11.60 2.59
CA GLU A 31 1.15 -10.60 3.56
C GLU A 31 1.59 -9.17 3.20
N GLU A 32 2.82 -8.99 2.72
CA GLU A 32 3.33 -7.68 2.26
C GLU A 32 2.67 -7.25 0.95
N GLN A 33 2.37 -8.20 0.05
CA GLN A 33 1.61 -7.90 -1.16
C GLN A 33 0.20 -7.38 -0.83
N LYS A 34 -0.45 -8.00 0.16
CA LYS A 34 -1.77 -7.61 0.66
C LYS A 34 -1.76 -6.23 1.31
N ARG A 35 -0.84 -5.97 2.25
CA ARG A 35 -0.68 -4.64 2.86
C ARG A 35 -0.40 -3.57 1.82
N ARG A 36 0.47 -3.88 0.85
CA ARG A 36 0.74 -3.00 -0.29
C ARG A 36 -0.52 -2.70 -1.09
N HIS A 37 -1.34 -3.71 -1.42
CA HIS A 37 -2.61 -3.49 -2.10
C HIS A 37 -3.49 -2.51 -1.32
N ILE A 38 -3.66 -2.71 0.00
CA ILE A 38 -4.45 -1.82 0.86
C ILE A 38 -3.93 -0.37 0.79
N ILE A 39 -2.62 -0.18 0.98
CA ILE A 39 -1.97 1.14 0.97
C ILE A 39 -2.18 1.87 -0.36
N PHE A 40 -1.98 1.18 -1.48
CA PHE A 40 -2.18 1.80 -2.80
C PHE A 40 -3.66 2.09 -3.07
N SER A 41 -4.56 1.15 -2.75
CA SER A 41 -6.00 1.32 -2.96
C SER A 41 -6.55 2.52 -2.16
N LEU A 42 -6.10 2.73 -0.92
CA LEU A 42 -6.51 3.91 -0.11
C LEU A 42 -6.05 5.25 -0.71
N LYS A 43 -4.94 5.26 -1.45
CA LYS A 43 -4.40 6.47 -2.09
C LYS A 43 -5.08 6.80 -3.42
N ILE A 44 -5.95 5.91 -3.91
CA ILE A 44 -6.75 6.12 -5.10
C ILE A 44 -8.15 6.57 -4.65
N ARG A 45 -8.79 7.46 -5.41
CA ARG A 45 -10.11 8.02 -5.09
C ARG A 45 -11.17 6.97 -4.76
N ASP A 46 -11.13 5.85 -5.46
CA ASP A 46 -12.09 4.76 -5.36
C ASP A 46 -11.90 3.85 -4.14
N GLY A 47 -10.80 4.02 -3.41
CA GLY A 47 -10.47 3.25 -2.23
C GLY A 47 -10.31 1.76 -2.51
N ILE A 48 -10.64 0.96 -1.50
CA ILE A 48 -10.58 -0.51 -1.53
C ILE A 48 -11.92 -1.04 -1.99
N ASP A 49 -11.91 -1.82 -3.07
CA ASP A 49 -13.04 -2.66 -3.47
C ASP A 49 -13.01 -3.98 -2.67
N LYS A 50 -14.05 -4.22 -1.87
CA LYS A 50 -14.13 -5.38 -0.97
C LYS A 50 -14.19 -6.70 -1.74
N LYS A 51 -14.88 -6.72 -2.89
CA LYS A 51 -15.01 -7.92 -3.73
C LYS A 51 -13.68 -8.28 -4.40
N GLN A 52 -12.98 -7.28 -4.94
CA GLN A 52 -11.65 -7.47 -5.51
C GLN A 52 -10.67 -7.96 -4.44
N TYR A 53 -10.67 -7.33 -3.27
CA TYR A 53 -9.84 -7.73 -2.14
C TYR A 53 -10.08 -9.19 -1.76
N ARG A 54 -11.35 -9.58 -1.57
CA ARG A 54 -11.73 -10.96 -1.23
C ARG A 54 -11.30 -11.95 -2.30
N SER A 55 -11.50 -11.62 -3.58
CA SER A 55 -11.09 -12.46 -4.70
C SER A 55 -9.59 -12.75 -4.67
N GLN A 56 -8.79 -11.72 -4.40
CA GLN A 56 -7.32 -11.77 -4.41
C GLN A 56 -6.73 -12.43 -3.16
N PHE A 57 -7.25 -12.14 -1.97
CA PHE A 57 -6.65 -12.56 -0.69
C PHE A 57 -7.45 -13.61 0.08
N LYS A 58 -8.62 -14.00 -0.43
CA LYS A 58 -9.53 -15.01 0.16
C LYS A 58 -9.95 -14.69 1.60
N LYS A 59 -10.01 -13.40 1.94
CA LYS A 59 -10.45 -12.87 3.24
C LYS A 59 -11.35 -11.66 3.05
N GLU A 60 -12.23 -11.41 4.01
CA GLU A 60 -13.01 -10.17 4.07
C GLU A 60 -12.16 -9.03 4.64
N PHE A 61 -12.08 -7.91 3.91
CA PHE A 61 -11.28 -6.76 4.33
C PHE A 61 -11.77 -6.18 5.67
N THR A 62 -13.08 -6.09 5.82
CA THR A 62 -13.74 -5.53 7.00
C THR A 62 -13.53 -6.36 8.24
N ASP A 63 -13.45 -7.67 8.11
CA ASP A 63 -13.26 -8.58 9.25
C ASP A 63 -11.79 -8.58 9.68
N GLU A 64 -10.88 -8.61 8.71
CA GLU A 64 -9.43 -8.64 8.98
C GLU A 64 -8.94 -7.34 9.64
N PHE A 65 -9.52 -6.19 9.27
CA PHE A 65 -9.11 -4.87 9.79
C PHE A 65 -10.18 -4.17 10.63
N HIS A 66 -11.17 -4.91 11.13
CA HIS A 66 -12.36 -4.37 11.81
C HIS A 66 -12.04 -3.27 12.83
N LYS A 67 -11.15 -3.54 13.79
CA LYS A 67 -10.79 -2.59 14.85
C LYS A 67 -10.22 -1.29 14.29
N LYS A 68 -9.40 -1.37 13.24
CA LYS A 68 -8.75 -0.23 12.61
C LYS A 68 -9.74 0.60 11.81
N LEU A 69 -10.59 -0.07 11.02
CA LEU A 69 -11.62 0.58 10.23
C LEU A 69 -12.63 1.29 11.12
N LYS A 70 -13.09 0.63 12.20
CA LYS A 70 -13.98 1.25 13.18
C LYS A 70 -13.39 2.54 13.75
N HIS A 71 -12.13 2.52 14.18
CA HIS A 71 -11.46 3.71 14.71
C HIS A 71 -11.33 4.84 13.68
N LEU A 72 -10.90 4.52 12.45
CA LEU A 72 -10.78 5.51 11.38
C LEU A 72 -12.15 6.10 10.97
N HIS A 73 -13.21 5.29 11.03
CA HIS A 73 -14.57 5.71 10.74
C HIS A 73 -15.12 6.64 11.82
N GLU A 74 -14.90 6.31 13.10
CA GLU A 74 -15.26 7.16 14.25
C GLU A 74 -14.57 8.54 14.19
N LEU A 75 -13.34 8.60 13.67
CA LEU A 75 -12.62 9.86 13.44
C LEU A 75 -13.10 10.64 12.20
N GLY A 76 -14.01 10.06 11.40
CA GLY A 76 -14.51 10.62 10.14
C GLY A 76 -13.48 10.64 9.02
N LEU A 77 -12.44 9.79 9.10
CA LEU A 77 -11.35 9.75 8.12
C LEU A 77 -11.63 8.79 6.95
N ILE A 78 -12.50 7.80 7.19
CA ILE A 78 -12.95 6.89 6.14
C ILE A 78 -14.46 6.81 6.12
N GLU A 79 -14.98 6.55 4.93
CA GLU A 79 -16.35 6.09 4.75
C GLU A 79 -16.35 4.64 4.25
N GLU A 80 -17.29 3.87 4.76
CA GLU A 80 -17.49 2.48 4.42
C GLU A 80 -18.89 2.30 3.84
N THR A 81 -18.96 1.62 2.69
CA THR A 81 -20.18 1.18 2.05
C THR A 81 -20.19 -0.34 1.97
N ASN A 82 -21.27 -0.94 1.50
CA ASN A 82 -21.34 -2.40 1.30
C ASN A 82 -20.25 -2.92 0.35
N SER A 83 -19.81 -2.12 -0.63
CA SER A 83 -18.83 -2.53 -1.64
C SER A 83 -17.41 -1.99 -1.43
N ARG A 84 -17.26 -0.84 -0.76
CA ARG A 84 -15.99 -0.10 -0.73
C ARG A 84 -15.66 0.51 0.61
N VAL A 85 -14.36 0.71 0.85
CA VAL A 85 -13.82 1.57 1.91
C VAL A 85 -12.93 2.62 1.26
N ARG A 86 -13.18 3.91 1.51
CA ARG A 86 -12.37 5.00 0.94
C ARG A 86 -12.17 6.14 1.93
N LEU A 87 -11.19 6.99 1.64
CA LEU A 87 -10.94 8.20 2.43
C LEU A 87 -12.08 9.21 2.22
N THR A 88 -12.49 9.87 3.29
CA THR A 88 -13.36 11.06 3.20
C THR A 88 -12.54 12.28 2.75
N GLU A 89 -13.18 13.43 2.52
CA GLU A 89 -12.47 14.70 2.29
C GLU A 89 -11.50 15.03 3.43
N LYS A 90 -11.91 14.78 4.69
CA LYS A 90 -11.04 14.93 5.87
C LYS A 90 -9.90 13.89 5.84
N GLY A 91 -10.18 12.65 5.48
CA GLY A 91 -9.18 11.59 5.36
C GLY A 91 -8.10 11.87 4.31
N LEU A 92 -8.47 12.54 3.22
CA LEU A 92 -7.56 12.95 2.14
C LEU A 92 -6.53 14.01 2.58
N LEU A 93 -6.71 14.65 3.73
CA LEU A 93 -5.69 15.51 4.33
C LEU A 93 -4.55 14.71 4.97
N PHE A 94 -4.78 13.43 5.31
CA PHE A 94 -3.83 12.56 6.02
C PHE A 94 -3.63 11.18 5.38
N PRO A 95 -3.50 11.05 4.04
CA PRO A 95 -3.49 9.76 3.36
C PRO A 95 -2.28 8.90 3.75
N ASP A 96 -1.12 9.52 3.98
CA ASP A 96 0.09 8.82 4.40
C ASP A 96 0.00 8.32 5.84
N GLU A 97 -0.54 9.11 6.77
CA GLU A 97 -0.71 8.69 8.17
C GLU A 97 -1.72 7.56 8.30
N ILE A 98 -2.82 7.60 7.54
CA ILE A 98 -3.79 6.50 7.50
C ILE A 98 -3.16 5.25 6.87
N ALA A 99 -2.42 5.40 5.77
CA ALA A 99 -1.76 4.28 5.09
C ALA A 99 -0.69 3.61 5.97
N LYS A 100 0.09 4.39 6.73
CA LYS A 100 1.12 3.88 7.67
C LYS A 100 0.54 2.92 8.70
N GLN A 101 -0.72 3.10 9.10
CA GLN A 101 -1.35 2.17 10.03
C GLN A 101 -1.41 0.75 9.46
N PHE A 102 -1.41 0.55 8.13
CA PHE A 102 -1.46 -0.78 7.51
C PHE A 102 -0.09 -1.41 7.28
N TYR A 103 1.00 -0.74 7.64
CA TYR A 103 2.35 -1.30 7.57
C TYR A 103 2.49 -2.53 8.47
N SER A 104 3.41 -3.43 8.12
CA SER A 104 3.81 -4.51 9.03
C SER A 104 4.79 -4.00 10.07
N ASP A 105 4.91 -4.74 11.17
CA ASP A 105 5.83 -4.38 12.27
C ASP A 105 7.29 -4.34 11.80
N GLU A 106 7.66 -5.16 10.80
CA GLU A 106 8.99 -5.10 10.19
C GLU A 106 9.23 -3.76 9.48
N VAL A 107 8.27 -3.33 8.65
CA VAL A 107 8.36 -2.06 7.92
C VAL A 107 8.35 -0.88 8.89
N SER A 108 7.45 -0.89 9.88
CA SER A 108 7.37 0.16 10.91
C SER A 108 8.70 0.31 11.65
N ARG A 109 9.33 -0.81 12.08
CA ARG A 109 10.64 -0.77 12.74
C ARG A 109 11.73 -0.18 11.87
N LYS A 110 11.81 -0.57 10.58
CA LYS A 110 12.81 -0.03 9.64
C LYS A 110 12.67 1.48 9.44
N LEU A 111 11.44 1.99 9.47
CA LEU A 111 11.17 3.43 9.33
C LEU A 111 11.47 4.20 10.62
N CYS A 112 11.21 3.62 11.80
CA CYS A 112 11.54 4.24 13.09
C CYS A 112 13.06 4.34 13.33
N LEU A 113 13.87 3.45 12.77
CA LEU A 113 15.34 3.51 12.81
C LEU A 113 15.94 4.67 11.97
N GLY A 114 15.10 5.46 11.31
CA GLY A 114 15.47 6.67 10.57
C GLY A 114 15.06 7.98 11.23
N CYS A 115 14.55 7.96 12.47
CA CYS A 115 14.42 9.19 13.25
C CYS A 115 15.80 9.58 13.81
N PRO A 116 16.23 10.86 13.68
CA PRO A 116 17.46 11.33 14.31
C PRO A 116 17.44 11.17 15.84
#